data_AF-A0A037ZMA4-F1
#
_entry.id   AF-A0A037ZMA4-F1
#
_cell.length_a   1.000
_cell.length_b   1.000
_cell.length_c   1.000
_cell.angle_alpha   90.00
_cell.angle_beta   90.00
_cell.angle_gamma   90.00
#
_symmetry.space_group_name_H-M   'P 1'
#
loop_
_entity.id
_entity.type
_entity.pdbx_description
1 polymer ?
#
loop_
_entity_poly.entity_id
_entity_poly.type
_entity_poly.pdbx_seq_one_letter_code
_entity_poly.pdbx_strand_id
1 'polypeptide(L)'
;MFANLDARSTLLSVAIFVVGLLIWHAATHVPDTGPIGVQLSQEQRDTLLAANMSGEDIDTYAAEGVAYAQLEQIANLGLSRAMIEAAGGIRALGISVPDENSAPAPGSLFPSPALIGKELWATITDPFYVNGTNDMGFGIQMGYSLLRVVIGYTLAAAVAIPLGFLIGMSPLFFRALDPYIQVLKPISPLAWMPIALFTIGDSELSSLFVIFICSLWPMLTNTAFGVANVRSDWVNVARTHELGSMRTALTVILPAAAPTIITGMRISIGIAWLVIVAAEMLVGGTGIGYVVWNEWNGLRLDRMIVAILFIGVVGMLLDAAFARLQRAVAYSE
;
A
#
# COMPACT_ATOMS: atom_id res chain seq x y z
N MET A 1 22.10 -6.50 31.03
CA MET A 1 20.76 -6.53 30.38
C MET A 1 20.43 -5.24 29.62
N PHE A 2 21.33 -4.26 29.49
CA PHE A 2 21.06 -2.99 28.78
C PHE A 2 21.74 -2.83 27.40
N ALA A 3 22.53 -3.82 26.94
CA ALA A 3 23.33 -3.68 25.70
C ALA A 3 22.60 -4.05 24.40
N ASN A 4 21.39 -4.63 24.44
CA ASN A 4 20.67 -5.12 23.25
C ASN A 4 19.58 -4.17 22.73
N LEU A 5 19.25 -3.12 23.47
CA LEU A 5 18.27 -2.11 23.03
C LEU A 5 18.89 -1.10 22.06
N ASP A 6 20.18 -0.80 22.22
CA ASP A 6 20.91 0.12 21.34
C ASP A 6 21.04 -0.43 19.91
N ALA A 7 21.40 -1.71 19.76
CA ALA A 7 21.66 -2.27 18.43
C ALA A 7 20.44 -2.20 17.49
N ARG A 8 19.21 -2.32 18.00
CA ARG A 8 17.98 -2.24 17.19
C ARG A 8 17.64 -0.81 16.79
N SER A 9 17.83 0.17 17.67
CA SER A 9 17.67 1.60 17.32
C SER A 9 18.77 2.08 16.38
N THR A 10 19.99 1.56 16.51
CA THR A 10 21.10 1.88 15.60
C THR A 10 20.86 1.26 14.22
N LEU A 11 20.37 0.02 14.13
CA LEU A 11 20.02 -0.62 12.86
C LEU A 11 18.87 0.09 12.13
N LEU A 12 17.84 0.54 12.85
CA LEU A 12 16.75 1.35 12.29
C LEU A 12 17.26 2.71 11.80
N SER A 13 18.09 3.39 12.60
CA SER A 13 18.71 4.67 12.22
C SER A 13 19.63 4.53 11.01
N VAL A 14 20.41 3.44 10.93
CA VAL A 14 21.28 3.14 9.79
C VAL A 14 20.47 2.78 8.56
N ALA A 15 19.39 2.01 8.68
CA ALA A 15 18.52 1.70 7.55
C ALA A 15 17.83 2.97 7.00
N ILE A 16 17.32 3.84 7.88
CA ILE A 16 16.73 5.14 7.49
C ILE A 16 17.79 6.03 6.84
N PHE A 17 19.01 6.08 7.39
CA PHE A 17 20.11 6.87 6.84
C PHE A 17 20.59 6.34 5.48
N VAL A 18 20.71 5.02 5.31
CA VAL A 18 21.11 4.38 4.05
C VAL A 18 20.03 4.55 2.99
N VAL A 19 18.74 4.40 3.33
CA VAL A 19 17.63 4.69 2.43
C VAL A 19 17.61 6.17 2.05
N GLY A 20 17.82 7.07 3.03
CA GLY A 20 17.95 8.51 2.78
C GLY A 20 19.14 8.86 1.88
N LEU A 21 20.28 8.18 2.03
CA LEU A 21 21.47 8.33 1.19
C LEU A 21 21.27 7.78 -0.20
N LEU A 22 20.54 6.67 -0.36
CA LEU A 22 20.20 6.11 -1.67
C LEU A 22 19.22 7.02 -2.41
N ILE A 23 18.23 7.59 -1.70
CA ILE A 23 17.31 8.60 -2.25
C ILE A 23 18.09 9.87 -2.62
N TRP A 24 18.99 10.34 -1.77
CA TRP A 24 19.85 11.50 -2.04
C TRP A 24 20.78 11.25 -3.23
N HIS A 25 21.47 10.11 -3.26
CA HIS A 25 22.39 9.74 -4.33
C HIS A 25 21.68 9.59 -5.67
N ALA A 26 20.49 8.98 -5.69
CA ALA A 26 19.62 8.89 -6.86
C ALA A 26 19.07 10.27 -7.28
N ALA A 27 18.83 11.18 -6.33
CA ALA A 27 18.41 12.55 -6.62
C ALA A 27 19.55 13.45 -7.13
N THR A 28 20.82 13.13 -6.85
CA THR A 28 21.97 13.96 -7.23
C THR A 28 22.78 13.43 -8.42
N HIS A 29 22.60 12.18 -8.84
CA HIS A 29 23.28 11.63 -10.03
C HIS A 29 22.38 11.74 -11.26
N VAL A 30 22.58 12.81 -12.01
CA VAL A 30 21.86 13.14 -13.24
C VAL A 30 22.81 12.92 -14.42
N PRO A 31 22.53 12.02 -15.38
CA PRO A 31 23.22 12.03 -16.67
C PRO A 31 22.76 13.26 -17.45
N ASP A 32 23.69 14.05 -17.98
CA ASP A 32 23.40 15.22 -18.82
C ASP A 32 22.54 14.82 -20.04
N THR A 33 21.24 15.09 -19.99
CA THR A 33 20.35 15.04 -21.15
C THR A 33 19.68 16.39 -21.33
N GLY A 34 19.69 16.89 -22.57
CA GLY A 34 19.18 18.21 -22.98
C GLY A 34 17.66 18.39 -22.78
N PRO A 35 17.05 19.44 -23.37
CA PRO A 35 15.69 19.88 -23.03
C PRO A 35 14.63 18.78 -23.14
N ILE A 36 13.61 18.92 -22.28
CA ILE A 36 12.56 17.96 -21.89
C ILE A 36 11.58 17.66 -23.04
N GLY A 37 12.09 17.15 -24.16
CA GLY A 37 11.27 16.61 -25.25
C GLY A 37 10.97 15.13 -25.03
N VAL A 38 9.74 14.71 -25.33
CA VAL A 38 9.41 13.28 -25.43
C VAL A 38 10.20 12.70 -26.61
N GLN A 39 11.16 11.82 -26.33
CA GLN A 39 11.87 11.09 -27.39
C GLN A 39 10.95 10.02 -27.98
N LEU A 40 10.39 10.30 -29.16
CA LEU A 40 9.60 9.34 -29.92
C LEU A 40 10.52 8.34 -30.63
N SER A 41 10.16 7.06 -30.62
CA SER A 41 10.84 6.07 -31.47
C SER A 41 10.57 6.37 -32.94
N GLN A 42 11.44 5.90 -33.83
CA GLN A 42 11.28 6.13 -35.27
C GLN A 42 9.96 5.53 -35.80
N GLU A 43 9.56 4.37 -35.27
CA GLU A 43 8.29 3.70 -35.59
C GLU A 43 7.06 4.49 -35.14
N GLN A 44 7.13 5.10 -33.95
CA GLN A 44 6.07 5.98 -33.44
C GLN A 44 5.92 7.24 -34.30
N ARG A 45 7.04 7.84 -34.72
CA ARG A 45 7.04 8.99 -35.62
C ARG A 45 6.43 8.63 -36.97
N ASP A 46 6.80 7.50 -37.55
CA ASP A 46 6.26 7.04 -38.84
C ASP A 46 4.74 6.79 -38.76
N THR A 47 4.25 6.29 -37.62
CA THR A 47 2.82 6.08 -37.36
C THR A 47 2.04 7.40 -37.30
N LEU A 48 2.59 8.42 -36.65
CA LEU A 48 1.97 9.75 -36.57
C LEU A 48 1.97 10.47 -37.92
N LEU A 49 3.05 10.32 -38.70
CA LEU A 49 3.13 10.82 -40.07
C LEU A 49 2.10 10.14 -40.98
N ALA A 50 1.90 8.82 -40.82
CA ALA A 50 0.87 8.08 -41.55
C ALA A 50 -0.57 8.50 -41.17
N ALA A 51 -0.77 9.02 -39.96
CA ALA A 51 -2.02 9.58 -39.48
C ALA A 51 -2.23 11.06 -39.88
N ASN A 52 -1.55 11.55 -40.92
CA ASN A 52 -1.62 12.91 -41.46
C ASN A 52 -1.19 14.04 -40.49
N MET A 53 -0.42 13.73 -39.46
CA MET A 53 0.17 14.76 -38.60
C MET A 53 1.48 15.27 -39.23
N SER A 54 1.71 16.58 -39.22
CA SER A 54 2.94 17.15 -39.81
C SER A 54 4.16 16.85 -38.92
N GLY A 55 5.32 16.65 -39.53
CA GLY A 55 6.56 16.40 -38.77
C GLY A 55 6.93 17.56 -37.84
N GLU A 56 6.64 18.79 -38.24
CA GLU A 56 6.88 20.00 -37.44
C GLU A 56 5.93 20.07 -36.23
N ASP A 57 4.67 19.66 -36.37
CA ASP A 57 3.72 19.60 -35.25
C ASP A 57 4.09 18.48 -34.27
N ILE A 58 4.55 17.33 -34.77
CA ILE A 58 5.02 16.22 -33.94
C ILE A 58 6.20 16.68 -33.09
N ASP A 59 7.21 17.32 -33.69
CA ASP A 59 8.40 17.76 -32.98
C ASP A 59 8.07 18.92 -32.00
N THR A 60 7.16 19.83 -32.37
CA THR A 60 6.71 20.92 -31.50
C THR A 60 5.98 20.39 -30.27
N TYR A 61 5.00 19.51 -30.45
CA TYR A 61 4.22 18.99 -29.32
C TYR A 61 5.01 17.96 -28.49
N ALA A 62 5.91 17.20 -29.12
CA ALA A 62 6.85 16.36 -28.39
C ALA A 62 7.82 17.21 -27.53
N ALA A 63 8.25 18.37 -28.04
CA ALA A 63 9.05 19.34 -27.27
C ALA A 63 8.25 20.03 -26.16
N GLU A 64 6.94 20.17 -26.30
CA GLU A 64 6.02 20.64 -25.25
C GLU A 64 5.68 19.56 -24.19
N GLY A 65 6.16 18.33 -24.38
CA GLY A 65 5.96 17.24 -23.40
C GLY A 65 4.69 16.41 -23.60
N VAL A 66 4.04 16.51 -24.76
CA VAL A 66 2.84 15.73 -25.08
C VAL A 66 3.22 14.27 -25.37
N ALA A 67 2.58 13.31 -24.68
CA ALA A 67 2.90 11.90 -24.80
C ALA A 67 2.43 11.30 -26.14
N TYR A 68 3.09 10.22 -26.60
CA TYR A 68 2.73 9.54 -27.86
C TYR A 68 1.23 9.20 -27.98
N ALA A 69 0.61 8.63 -26.94
CA ALA A 69 -0.80 8.27 -26.96
C ALA A 69 -1.74 9.48 -27.16
N GLN A 70 -1.34 10.65 -26.68
CA GLN A 70 -2.08 11.89 -26.84
C GLN A 70 -1.87 12.48 -28.25
N LEU A 71 -0.63 12.41 -28.78
CA LEU A 71 -0.33 12.78 -30.17
C LEU A 71 -1.09 11.91 -31.16
N GLU A 72 -1.18 10.60 -30.91
CA GLU A 72 -1.94 9.66 -31.73
C GLU A 72 -3.42 10.00 -31.73
N GLN A 73 -3.97 10.39 -30.57
CA GLN A 73 -5.35 10.85 -30.47
C GLN A 73 -5.58 12.15 -31.27
N ILE A 74 -4.67 13.12 -31.20
CA ILE A 74 -4.74 14.36 -31.99
C ILE A 74 -4.67 14.06 -33.49
N ALA A 75 -3.74 13.20 -33.90
CA ALA A 75 -3.56 12.81 -35.30
C ALA A 75 -4.82 12.13 -35.86
N ASN A 76 -5.40 11.20 -35.09
CA ASN A 76 -6.65 10.51 -35.47
C ASN A 76 -7.86 11.43 -35.55
N LEU A 77 -7.87 12.57 -34.84
CA LEU A 77 -8.92 13.58 -34.93
C LEU A 77 -8.76 14.49 -36.16
N GLY A 78 -7.61 14.44 -36.86
CA GLY A 78 -7.36 15.23 -38.07
C GLY A 78 -7.36 16.75 -37.83
N LEU A 79 -7.14 17.19 -36.59
CA LEU A 79 -7.14 18.60 -36.22
C LEU A 79 -5.83 19.26 -36.66
N SER A 80 -5.92 20.37 -37.39
CA SER A 80 -4.75 21.18 -37.71
C SER A 80 -4.34 22.05 -36.52
N ARG A 81 -3.05 22.41 -36.43
CA ARG A 81 -2.52 23.31 -35.38
C ARG A 81 -3.34 24.60 -35.22
N ALA A 82 -3.75 25.23 -36.33
CA ALA A 82 -4.58 26.42 -36.30
C ALA A 82 -5.96 26.19 -35.64
N MET A 83 -6.55 25.00 -35.80
CA MET A 83 -7.81 24.63 -35.14
C MET A 83 -7.62 24.40 -33.65
N ILE A 84 -6.49 23.80 -33.26
CA ILE A 84 -6.12 23.56 -31.86
C ILE A 84 -5.87 24.90 -31.16
N GLU A 85 -5.12 25.80 -31.77
CA GLU A 85 -4.86 27.15 -31.25
C GLU A 85 -6.14 27.98 -31.15
N ALA A 86 -7.04 27.90 -32.15
CA ALA A 86 -8.34 28.56 -32.11
C ALA A 86 -9.27 28.02 -31.01
N ALA A 87 -9.11 26.76 -30.60
CA ALA A 87 -9.85 26.15 -29.49
C ALA A 87 -9.30 26.53 -28.10
N GLY A 88 -8.22 27.32 -28.03
CA GLY A 88 -7.53 27.65 -26.77
C GLY A 88 -6.34 26.75 -26.45
N GLY A 89 -5.80 26.04 -27.44
CA GLY A 89 -4.63 25.18 -27.34
C GLY A 89 -4.95 23.73 -26.96
N ILE A 90 -3.91 22.90 -26.87
CA ILE A 90 -4.02 21.44 -26.60
C ILE A 90 -4.73 21.16 -25.27
N ARG A 91 -4.61 22.06 -24.29
CA ARG A 91 -5.27 21.95 -22.98
C ARG A 91 -6.79 22.00 -23.06
N ALA A 92 -7.34 22.72 -24.04
CA ALA A 92 -8.78 22.79 -24.25
C ALA A 92 -9.37 21.45 -24.73
N LEU A 93 -8.53 20.56 -25.27
CA LEU A 93 -8.89 19.20 -25.67
C LEU A 93 -8.86 18.20 -24.50
N GLY A 94 -8.67 18.67 -23.26
CA GLY A 94 -8.52 17.81 -22.08
C GLY A 94 -7.15 17.12 -22.00
N ILE A 95 -6.20 17.51 -22.85
CA ILE A 95 -4.84 16.98 -22.85
C ILE A 95 -4.00 17.83 -21.90
N SER A 96 -3.58 17.22 -20.79
CA SER A 96 -2.74 17.88 -19.78
C SER A 96 -1.30 17.98 -20.26
N VAL A 97 -0.84 19.20 -20.55
CA VAL A 97 0.56 19.53 -20.82
C VAL A 97 1.18 20.07 -19.53
N PRO A 98 2.40 19.65 -19.13
CA PRO A 98 3.08 20.23 -17.96
C PRO A 98 3.11 21.77 -18.05
N ASP A 99 2.69 22.51 -17.01
CA ASP A 99 2.89 23.97 -16.95
C ASP A 99 4.38 24.31 -16.96
N GLU A 100 4.76 25.39 -17.63
CA GLU A 100 6.13 25.95 -17.63
C GLU A 100 6.65 26.24 -16.20
N ASN A 101 5.73 26.51 -15.26
CA ASN A 101 6.00 26.68 -13.82
C ASN A 101 5.88 25.39 -12.99
N SER A 102 5.49 24.29 -13.63
CA SER A 102 5.43 22.93 -13.06
C SER A 102 6.45 21.98 -13.70
N ALA A 103 7.17 22.44 -14.73
CA ALA A 103 8.31 21.74 -15.26
C ALA A 103 9.37 21.63 -14.15
N PRO A 104 9.94 20.44 -13.92
CA PRO A 104 11.14 20.36 -13.12
C PRO A 104 12.20 21.22 -13.79
N ALA A 105 12.98 21.97 -13.00
CA ALA A 105 14.17 22.64 -13.51
C ALA A 105 14.99 21.64 -14.35
N PRO A 106 15.60 22.06 -15.47
CA PRO A 106 16.34 21.16 -16.35
C PRO A 106 17.35 20.38 -15.51
N GLY A 107 17.13 19.07 -15.38
CA GLY A 107 18.00 18.16 -14.63
C GLY A 107 17.42 17.48 -13.38
N SER A 108 16.19 17.74 -12.91
CA SER A 108 15.62 16.93 -11.81
C SER A 108 14.36 16.17 -12.24
N LEU A 109 14.50 14.90 -12.63
CA LEU A 109 13.35 14.00 -12.81
C LEU A 109 12.51 13.90 -11.52
N PHE A 110 13.09 14.25 -10.37
CA PHE A 110 12.44 14.29 -9.06
C PHE A 110 11.90 15.70 -8.72
N PRO A 111 10.69 15.81 -8.15
CA PRO A 111 10.12 17.10 -7.76
C PRO A 111 10.90 17.75 -6.61
N SER A 112 10.99 19.08 -6.64
CA SER A 112 11.67 19.82 -5.58
C SER A 112 10.96 19.63 -4.22
N PRO A 113 11.68 19.57 -3.08
CA PRO A 113 11.07 19.44 -1.76
C PRO A 113 10.02 20.52 -1.43
N ALA A 114 10.21 21.73 -1.97
CA ALA A 114 9.24 22.82 -1.82
C ALA A 114 7.91 22.52 -2.53
N LEU A 115 7.97 21.88 -3.70
CA LEU A 115 6.79 21.50 -4.48
C LEU A 115 6.03 20.36 -3.80
N ILE A 116 6.76 19.36 -3.27
CA ILE A 116 6.17 18.30 -2.42
C ILE A 116 5.47 18.92 -1.20
N GLY A 117 6.11 19.89 -0.53
CA GLY A 117 5.53 20.59 0.62
C GLY A 117 4.25 21.37 0.28
N LYS A 118 4.21 22.02 -0.88
CA LYS A 118 3.03 22.72 -1.38
C LYS A 118 1.88 21.74 -1.67
N GLU A 119 2.18 20.62 -2.32
CA GLU A 119 1.18 19.61 -2.63
C GLU A 119 0.68 18.90 -1.36
N LEU A 120 1.57 18.64 -0.40
CA LEU A 120 1.19 18.13 0.92
C LEU A 120 0.22 19.10 1.63
N TRP A 121 0.53 20.40 1.61
CA TRP A 121 -0.34 21.42 2.19
C TRP A 121 -1.70 21.50 1.49
N ALA A 122 -1.71 21.46 0.16
CA ALA A 122 -2.94 21.43 -0.62
C ALA A 122 -3.79 20.18 -0.28
N THR A 123 -3.16 19.01 -0.23
CA THR A 123 -3.80 17.73 0.11
C THR A 123 -4.39 17.72 1.52
N ILE A 124 -3.72 18.36 2.50
CA ILE A 124 -4.21 18.48 3.87
C ILE A 124 -5.36 19.49 3.97
N THR A 125 -5.35 20.55 3.15
CA THR A 125 -6.33 21.63 3.20
C THR A 125 -7.67 21.20 2.61
N ASP A 126 -7.66 20.39 1.54
CA ASP A 126 -8.87 19.79 0.96
C ASP A 126 -8.74 18.27 0.78
N PRO A 127 -8.85 17.49 1.87
CA PRO A 127 -8.62 16.05 1.82
C PRO A 127 -9.80 15.25 1.23
N PHE A 128 -10.98 15.86 1.04
CA PHE A 128 -12.22 15.17 0.69
C PHE A 128 -12.90 15.70 -0.58
N TYR A 129 -12.14 16.30 -1.50
CA TYR A 129 -12.70 16.74 -2.78
C TYR A 129 -13.10 15.55 -3.67
N VAL A 130 -14.06 15.79 -4.58
CA VAL A 130 -14.45 14.85 -5.64
C VAL A 130 -14.58 15.64 -6.93
N ASN A 131 -13.53 15.61 -7.76
CA ASN A 131 -13.49 16.33 -9.04
C ASN A 131 -13.74 15.41 -10.25
N GLY A 132 -13.80 14.10 -10.04
CA GLY A 132 -14.11 13.10 -11.07
C GLY A 132 -14.08 11.67 -10.53
N THR A 133 -14.20 10.68 -11.41
CA THR A 133 -14.14 9.25 -11.03
C THR A 133 -12.75 8.81 -10.56
N ASN A 134 -11.69 9.41 -11.12
CA ASN A 134 -10.29 9.07 -10.79
C ASN A 134 -9.55 10.17 -10.01
N ASP A 135 -10.13 11.38 -9.87
CA ASP A 135 -9.57 12.51 -9.12
C ASP A 135 -10.39 12.77 -7.87
N MET A 136 -10.07 12.01 -6.83
CA MET A 136 -10.68 12.11 -5.50
C MET A 136 -9.61 12.52 -4.48
N GLY A 137 -10.04 13.25 -3.46
CA GLY A 137 -9.20 13.62 -2.33
C GLY A 137 -8.56 12.41 -1.66
N PHE A 138 -7.32 12.59 -1.21
CA PHE A 138 -6.51 11.52 -0.60
C PHE A 138 -7.18 10.94 0.65
N GLY A 139 -7.97 11.75 1.38
CA GLY A 139 -8.71 11.30 2.54
C GLY A 139 -9.79 10.27 2.21
N ILE A 140 -10.47 10.41 1.07
CA ILE A 140 -11.48 9.45 0.60
C ILE A 140 -10.80 8.15 0.17
N GLN A 141 -9.74 8.26 -0.62
CA GLN A 141 -8.98 7.10 -1.11
C GLN A 141 -8.35 6.32 0.04
N MET A 142 -7.80 7.03 1.03
CA MET A 142 -7.32 6.44 2.28
C MET A 142 -8.44 5.75 3.06
N GLY A 143 -9.63 6.37 3.11
CA GLY A 143 -10.81 5.81 3.74
C GLY A 143 -11.22 4.46 3.14
N TYR A 144 -11.20 4.33 1.81
CA TYR A 144 -11.47 3.06 1.12
C TYR A 144 -10.45 1.98 1.52
N SER A 145 -9.15 2.28 1.47
CA SER A 145 -8.11 1.32 1.85
C SER A 145 -8.21 0.90 3.31
N LEU A 146 -8.43 1.86 4.22
CA LEU A 146 -8.59 1.59 5.64
C LEU A 146 -9.83 0.72 5.93
N LEU A 147 -10.95 1.01 5.27
CA LEU A 147 -12.17 0.23 5.43
C LEU A 147 -11.96 -1.22 5.00
N ARG A 148 -11.34 -1.44 3.84
CA ARG A 148 -11.01 -2.79 3.34
C ARG A 148 -10.11 -3.53 4.32
N VAL A 149 -9.06 -2.87 4.81
CA VAL A 149 -8.15 -3.44 5.81
C VAL A 149 -8.92 -3.82 7.06
N VAL A 150 -9.73 -2.92 7.63
CA VAL A 150 -10.51 -3.21 8.84
C VAL A 150 -11.46 -4.38 8.64
N ILE A 151 -12.20 -4.44 7.53
CA ILE A 151 -13.15 -5.53 7.26
C ILE A 151 -12.41 -6.85 7.09
N GLY A 152 -11.44 -6.92 6.16
CA GLY A 152 -10.70 -8.15 5.87
C GLY A 152 -9.92 -8.65 7.09
N TYR A 153 -9.31 -7.74 7.84
CA TYR A 153 -8.58 -8.05 9.07
C TYR A 153 -9.51 -8.56 10.18
N THR A 154 -10.68 -7.95 10.35
CA THR A 154 -11.65 -8.38 11.38
C THR A 154 -12.21 -9.76 11.06
N LEU A 155 -12.49 -10.04 9.79
CA LEU A 155 -12.88 -11.38 9.33
C LEU A 155 -11.75 -12.40 9.60
N ALA A 156 -10.50 -12.03 9.34
CA ALA A 156 -9.35 -12.88 9.66
C ALA A 156 -9.25 -13.13 11.17
N ALA A 157 -9.42 -12.11 12.00
CA ALA A 157 -9.38 -12.25 13.45
C ALA A 157 -10.49 -13.14 14.02
N ALA A 158 -11.70 -13.02 13.47
CA ALA A 158 -12.84 -13.85 13.85
C ALA A 158 -12.62 -15.34 13.57
N VAL A 159 -11.77 -15.70 12.61
CA VAL A 159 -11.42 -17.09 12.27
C VAL A 159 -10.12 -17.53 12.93
N ALA A 160 -9.07 -16.73 12.82
CA ALA A 160 -7.71 -17.04 13.26
C ALA A 160 -7.59 -17.17 14.77
N ILE A 161 -8.27 -16.31 15.55
CA ILE A 161 -8.17 -16.35 17.00
C ILE A 161 -8.84 -17.61 17.57
N PRO A 162 -10.11 -17.94 17.23
CA PRO A 162 -10.72 -19.18 17.73
C PRO A 162 -9.99 -20.43 17.25
N LEU A 163 -9.60 -20.48 15.96
CA LEU A 163 -8.90 -21.64 15.42
C LEU A 163 -7.50 -21.80 16.03
N GLY A 164 -6.77 -20.69 16.20
CA GLY A 164 -5.48 -20.67 16.91
C GLY A 164 -5.63 -21.13 18.35
N PHE A 165 -6.72 -20.75 19.03
CA PHE A 165 -6.99 -21.17 20.40
C PHE A 165 -7.23 -22.69 20.49
N LEU A 166 -8.01 -23.26 19.57
CA LEU A 166 -8.24 -24.71 19.49
C LEU A 166 -6.95 -25.49 19.21
N ILE A 167 -6.11 -24.97 18.31
CA ILE A 167 -4.80 -25.54 17.99
C ILE A 167 -3.87 -25.49 19.21
N GLY A 168 -3.85 -24.38 19.93
CA GLY A 168 -2.99 -24.21 21.11
C GLY A 168 -3.42 -25.07 22.31
N MET A 169 -4.73 -25.32 22.47
CA MET A 169 -5.24 -26.15 23.57
C MET A 169 -5.02 -27.66 23.35
N SER A 170 -4.90 -28.12 22.11
CA SER A 170 -4.90 -29.55 21.80
C SER A 170 -3.75 -29.96 20.88
N PRO A 171 -2.85 -30.86 21.34
CA PRO A 171 -1.76 -31.36 20.51
C PRO A 171 -2.26 -32.19 19.32
N LEU A 172 -3.49 -32.71 19.36
CA LEU A 172 -4.11 -33.40 18.23
C LEU A 172 -4.45 -32.43 17.10
N PHE A 173 -5.07 -31.29 17.42
CA PHE A 173 -5.39 -30.26 16.43
C PHE A 173 -4.12 -29.64 15.85
N PHE A 174 -3.10 -29.42 16.68
CA PHE A 174 -1.79 -28.98 16.21
C PHE A 174 -1.22 -29.94 15.16
N ARG A 175 -1.10 -31.23 15.46
CA ARG A 175 -0.55 -32.22 14.51
C ARG A 175 -1.37 -32.36 13.23
N ALA A 176 -2.69 -32.16 13.30
CA ALA A 176 -3.57 -32.25 12.14
C ALA A 176 -3.45 -31.02 11.22
N LEU A 177 -3.37 -29.81 11.79
CA LEU A 177 -3.41 -28.56 11.01
C LEU A 177 -2.03 -28.00 10.67
N ASP A 178 -0.98 -28.36 11.42
CA ASP A 178 0.39 -27.87 11.22
C ASP A 178 0.92 -28.11 9.80
N PRO A 179 0.74 -29.28 9.14
CA PRO A 179 1.18 -29.47 7.75
C PRO A 179 0.55 -28.47 6.77
N TYR A 180 -0.75 -28.18 6.93
CA TYR A 180 -1.46 -27.23 6.07
C TYR A 180 -1.00 -25.80 6.32
N ILE A 181 -0.79 -25.44 7.59
CA ILE A 181 -0.27 -24.12 7.98
C ILE A 181 1.13 -23.93 7.38
N GLN A 182 2.01 -24.93 7.47
CA GLN A 182 3.37 -24.83 6.95
C GLN A 182 3.43 -24.69 5.42
N VAL A 183 2.49 -25.31 4.70
CA VAL A 183 2.42 -25.20 3.22
C VAL A 183 1.79 -23.88 2.78
N LEU A 184 0.74 -23.42 3.45
CA LEU A 184 -0.01 -22.22 3.04
C LEU A 184 0.63 -20.91 3.50
N LYS A 185 1.31 -20.91 4.66
CA LYS A 185 1.97 -19.73 5.24
C LYS A 185 3.02 -19.05 4.33
N PRO A 186 3.92 -19.76 3.61
CA PRO A 186 4.95 -19.12 2.80
C PRO A 186 4.45 -18.60 1.44
N ILE A 187 3.21 -18.92 1.06
CA ILE A 187 2.64 -18.47 -0.22
C ILE A 187 2.38 -16.97 -0.13
N SER A 188 2.94 -16.21 -1.08
CA SER A 188 2.69 -14.77 -1.18
C SER A 188 1.18 -14.49 -1.23
N PRO A 189 0.64 -13.61 -0.37
CA PRO A 189 -0.77 -13.26 -0.40
C PRO A 189 -1.25 -12.74 -1.76
N LEU A 190 -0.40 -12.02 -2.49
CA LEU A 190 -0.73 -11.48 -3.81
C LEU A 190 -0.89 -12.57 -4.87
N ALA A 191 -0.27 -13.74 -4.71
CA ALA A 191 -0.44 -14.86 -5.64
C ALA A 191 -1.89 -15.39 -5.65
N TRP A 192 -2.67 -15.12 -4.60
CA TRP A 192 -4.08 -15.48 -4.53
C TRP A 192 -5.00 -14.52 -5.30
N MET A 193 -4.51 -13.34 -5.67
CA MET A 193 -5.34 -12.29 -6.26
C MET A 193 -5.97 -12.69 -7.61
N PRO A 194 -5.25 -13.26 -8.60
CA PRO A 194 -5.87 -13.68 -9.85
C PRO A 194 -6.95 -14.76 -9.66
N ILE A 195 -6.73 -15.66 -8.70
CA ILE A 195 -7.69 -16.72 -8.36
C ILE A 195 -8.93 -16.10 -7.71
N ALA A 196 -8.74 -15.15 -6.79
CA ALA A 196 -9.83 -14.42 -6.15
C ALA A 196 -10.66 -13.65 -7.20
N LEU A 197 -10.00 -12.94 -8.12
CA LEU A 197 -10.68 -12.20 -9.19
C LEU A 197 -11.43 -13.15 -10.13
N PHE A 198 -10.83 -14.28 -10.51
CA PHE A 198 -11.48 -15.26 -11.38
C PHE A 198 -12.71 -15.91 -10.73
N THR A 199 -12.66 -16.16 -9.42
CA THR A 199 -13.74 -16.87 -8.71
C THR A 199 -14.84 -15.97 -8.19
N ILE A 200 -14.48 -14.78 -7.68
CA ILE A 200 -15.42 -13.83 -7.08
C ILE A 200 -15.96 -12.86 -8.13
N GLY A 201 -15.13 -12.47 -9.11
CA GLY A 201 -15.51 -11.52 -10.16
C GLY A 201 -15.57 -10.05 -9.71
N ASP A 202 -15.24 -9.76 -8.45
CA ASP A 202 -15.31 -8.42 -7.87
C ASP A 202 -13.95 -8.00 -7.29
N SER A 203 -13.49 -6.80 -7.64
CA SER A 203 -12.18 -6.26 -7.28
C SER A 203 -12.04 -5.96 -5.79
N GLU A 204 -13.11 -5.45 -5.19
CA GLU A 204 -13.14 -5.08 -3.78
C GLU A 204 -13.13 -6.34 -2.92
N LEU A 205 -14.03 -7.29 -3.18
CA LEU A 205 -14.09 -8.56 -2.47
C LEU A 205 -12.81 -9.38 -2.64
N SER A 206 -12.17 -9.33 -3.81
CA SER A 206 -10.87 -9.99 -4.03
C SER A 206 -9.76 -9.39 -3.18
N SER A 207 -9.75 -8.06 -3.03
CA SER A 207 -8.80 -7.37 -2.14
C SER A 207 -9.04 -7.73 -0.67
N LEU A 208 -10.31 -7.81 -0.24
CA LEU A 208 -10.68 -8.27 1.10
C LEU A 208 -10.21 -9.72 1.35
N PHE A 209 -10.37 -10.61 0.37
CA PHE A 209 -9.92 -12.00 0.47
C PHE A 209 -8.40 -12.09 0.64
N VAL A 210 -7.64 -11.29 -0.10
CA VAL A 210 -6.18 -11.25 0.03
C VAL A 210 -5.74 -10.74 1.40
N ILE A 211 -6.40 -9.69 1.93
CA ILE A 211 -6.18 -9.22 3.31
C ILE A 211 -6.51 -10.31 4.32
N PHE A 212 -7.61 -11.02 4.11
CA PHE A 212 -8.05 -12.11 4.98
C PHE A 212 -6.97 -13.20 5.07
N ILE A 213 -6.50 -13.72 3.93
CA ILE A 213 -5.49 -14.79 3.90
C ILE A 213 -4.15 -14.32 4.46
N CYS A 214 -3.69 -13.10 4.15
CA CYS A 214 -2.41 -12.60 4.66
C CYS A 214 -2.41 -12.42 6.18
N SER A 215 -3.54 -11.99 6.73
CA SER A 215 -3.70 -11.72 8.16
C SER A 215 -3.94 -12.98 8.97
N LEU A 216 -4.53 -14.01 8.36
CA LEU A 216 -4.92 -15.26 9.00
C LEU A 216 -3.72 -15.98 9.64
N TRP A 217 -2.66 -16.23 8.87
CA TRP A 217 -1.57 -17.12 9.31
C TRP A 217 -0.74 -16.56 10.47
N PRO A 218 -0.25 -15.31 10.44
CA PRO A 218 0.53 -14.76 11.55
C PRO A 218 -0.31 -14.66 12.83
N MET A 219 -1.59 -14.32 12.72
CA MET A 219 -2.50 -14.20 13.86
C MET A 219 -2.82 -15.57 14.48
N LEU A 220 -3.14 -16.55 13.63
CA LEU A 220 -3.44 -17.93 14.06
C LEU A 220 -2.24 -18.56 14.74
N THR A 221 -1.04 -18.45 14.14
CA THR A 221 0.17 -19.07 14.68
C THR A 221 0.64 -18.45 15.98
N ASN A 222 0.58 -17.12 16.11
CA ASN A 222 0.90 -16.45 17.38
C ASN A 222 -0.14 -16.74 18.47
N THR A 223 -1.42 -16.86 18.11
CA THR A 223 -2.48 -17.24 19.06
C THR A 223 -2.25 -18.68 19.56
N ALA A 224 -2.03 -19.63 18.64
CA ALA A 224 -1.73 -21.01 18.99
C ALA A 224 -0.50 -21.13 19.88
N PHE A 225 0.57 -20.40 19.54
CA PHE A 225 1.79 -20.34 20.34
C PHE A 225 1.53 -19.74 21.73
N GLY A 226 0.80 -18.63 21.83
CA GLY A 226 0.48 -18.00 23.11
C GLY A 226 -0.32 -18.92 24.03
N VAL A 227 -1.30 -19.63 23.47
CA VAL A 227 -2.15 -20.56 24.21
C VAL A 227 -1.40 -21.82 24.64
N ALA A 228 -0.56 -22.39 23.77
CA ALA A 228 0.22 -23.59 24.07
C ALA A 228 1.32 -23.36 25.13
N ASN A 229 1.81 -22.12 25.28
CA ASN A 229 2.88 -21.77 26.23
C ASN A 229 2.36 -21.20 27.57
N VAL A 230 1.05 -21.25 27.82
CA VAL A 230 0.51 -20.88 29.14
C VAL A 230 1.09 -21.81 30.20
N ARG A 231 1.56 -21.24 31.32
CA ARG A 231 2.16 -22.00 32.42
C ARG A 231 1.21 -23.09 32.92
N SER A 232 1.73 -24.31 33.02
CA SER A 232 0.97 -25.45 33.53
C SER A 232 0.46 -25.22 34.96
N ASP A 233 1.18 -24.45 35.78
CA ASP A 233 0.75 -24.05 37.13
C ASP A 233 -0.61 -23.36 37.13
N TRP A 234 -0.85 -22.41 36.21
CA TRP A 234 -2.12 -21.68 36.13
C TRP A 234 -3.27 -22.60 35.71
N VAL A 235 -3.00 -23.53 34.79
CA VAL A 235 -3.97 -24.54 34.36
C VAL A 235 -4.25 -25.56 35.46
N ASN A 236 -3.25 -25.92 36.27
CA ASN A 236 -3.39 -26.83 37.39
C ASN A 236 -4.21 -26.20 38.53
N VAL A 237 -3.99 -24.92 38.85
CA VAL A 237 -4.82 -24.17 39.82
C VAL A 237 -6.28 -24.11 39.36
N ALA A 238 -6.52 -23.89 38.06
CA ALA A 238 -7.87 -23.92 37.51
C ALA A 238 -8.53 -25.30 37.70
N ARG A 239 -7.75 -26.37 37.52
CA ARG A 239 -8.20 -27.76 37.71
C ARG A 239 -8.51 -28.07 39.17
N THR A 240 -7.73 -27.55 40.13
CA THR A 240 -8.03 -27.73 41.56
C THR A 240 -9.28 -26.99 42.00
N HIS A 241 -9.66 -25.92 41.30
CA HIS A 241 -10.93 -25.22 41.49
C HIS A 241 -12.10 -25.85 40.69
N GLU A 242 -11.90 -27.04 40.10
CA GLU A 242 -12.89 -27.76 39.29
C GLU A 242 -13.52 -26.91 38.16
N LEU A 243 -12.75 -25.96 37.62
CA LEU A 243 -13.22 -25.14 36.51
C LEU A 243 -13.38 -25.99 35.25
N GLY A 244 -14.57 -25.93 34.65
CA GLY A 244 -14.84 -26.57 33.35
C GLY A 244 -13.94 -26.03 32.24
N SER A 245 -13.74 -26.81 31.18
CA SER A 245 -12.81 -26.51 30.07
C SER A 245 -13.02 -25.12 29.46
N MET A 246 -14.27 -24.72 29.23
CA MET A 246 -14.60 -23.40 28.68
C MET A 246 -14.32 -22.26 29.66
N ARG A 247 -14.54 -22.48 30.97
CA ARG A 247 -14.21 -21.47 31.99
C ARG A 247 -12.70 -21.32 32.07
N THR A 248 -11.95 -22.41 32.19
CA THR A 248 -10.48 -22.40 32.19
C THR A 248 -9.91 -21.70 30.94
N ALA A 249 -10.50 -21.96 29.76
CA ALA A 249 -10.14 -21.28 28.52
C ALA A 249 -10.31 -19.76 28.62
N LEU A 250 -11.49 -19.28 29.00
CA LEU A 250 -11.80 -17.84 28.97
C LEU A 250 -11.25 -17.05 30.16
N THR A 251 -11.12 -17.66 31.35
CA THR A 251 -10.72 -16.93 32.57
C THR A 251 -9.26 -17.08 32.92
N VAL A 252 -8.57 -18.12 32.41
CA VAL A 252 -7.16 -18.38 32.75
C VAL A 252 -6.28 -18.31 31.51
N ILE A 253 -6.62 -19.10 30.49
CA ILE A 253 -5.77 -19.23 29.30
C ILE A 253 -5.84 -17.97 28.43
N LEU A 254 -7.04 -17.43 28.18
CA LEU A 254 -7.21 -16.26 27.32
C LEU A 254 -6.51 -15.01 27.87
N PRO A 255 -6.65 -14.62 29.16
CA PRO A 255 -5.89 -13.50 29.71
C PRO A 255 -4.38 -13.74 29.69
N ALA A 256 -3.94 -14.96 29.99
CA ALA A 256 -2.53 -15.36 29.96
C ALA A 256 -1.89 -15.26 28.56
N ALA A 257 -2.64 -15.65 27.52
CA ALA A 257 -2.20 -15.64 26.14
C ALA A 257 -2.48 -14.30 25.42
N ALA A 258 -3.24 -13.39 26.04
CA ALA A 258 -3.66 -12.14 25.39
C ALA A 258 -2.50 -11.27 24.87
N PRO A 259 -1.35 -11.11 25.58
CA PRO A 259 -0.21 -10.35 25.06
C PRO A 259 0.38 -10.94 23.77
N THR A 260 0.44 -12.27 23.67
CA THR A 260 0.92 -13.00 22.49
C THR A 260 -0.09 -12.97 21.35
N ILE A 261 -1.39 -13.07 21.64
CA ILE A 261 -2.46 -12.87 20.65
C ILE A 261 -2.35 -11.47 20.03
N ILE A 262 -2.20 -10.43 20.86
CA ILE A 262 -2.06 -9.04 20.40
C ILE A 262 -0.78 -8.86 19.59
N THR A 263 0.30 -9.56 19.94
CA THR A 263 1.54 -9.58 19.13
C THR A 263 1.26 -10.13 17.73
N GLY A 264 0.54 -11.25 17.63
CA GLY A 264 0.09 -11.79 16.35
C GLY A 264 -0.78 -10.83 15.56
N MET A 265 -1.75 -10.22 16.23
CA MET A 265 -2.63 -9.19 15.66
C MET A 265 -1.84 -7.99 15.11
N ARG A 266 -0.85 -7.51 15.85
CA ARG A 266 0.03 -6.40 15.46
C ARG A 266 0.89 -6.74 14.24
N ILE A 267 1.42 -7.95 14.17
CA ILE A 267 2.16 -8.42 12.99
C ILE A 267 1.23 -8.47 11.77
N SER A 268 0.03 -9.04 11.95
CA SER A 268 -0.94 -9.18 10.85
C SER A 268 -1.42 -7.84 10.31
N ILE A 269 -1.66 -6.81 11.14
CA ILE A 269 -2.13 -5.51 10.64
C ILE A 269 -1.06 -4.81 9.79
N GLY A 270 0.22 -4.93 10.15
CA GLY A 270 1.32 -4.38 9.37
C GLY A 270 1.44 -5.04 8.00
N ILE A 271 1.27 -6.37 7.95
CA ILE A 271 1.25 -7.14 6.69
C ILE A 271 0.01 -6.78 5.87
N ALA A 272 -1.16 -6.67 6.49
CA ALA A 272 -2.40 -6.27 5.81
C ALA A 272 -2.27 -4.89 5.16
N TRP A 273 -1.69 -3.92 5.89
CA TRP A 273 -1.44 -2.57 5.39
C TRP A 273 -0.47 -2.56 4.20
N LEU A 274 0.60 -3.34 4.27
CA LEU A 274 1.55 -3.44 3.16
C LEU A 274 0.91 -4.08 1.93
N VAL A 275 0.16 -5.17 2.12
CA VAL A 275 -0.42 -5.96 1.04
C VAL A 275 -1.57 -5.22 0.34
N ILE A 276 -2.40 -4.46 1.07
CA ILE A 276 -3.52 -3.73 0.44
C ILE A 276 -3.03 -2.69 -0.57
N VAL A 277 -1.92 -2.01 -0.31
CA VAL A 277 -1.36 -1.02 -1.24
C VAL A 277 -1.01 -1.71 -2.56
N ALA A 278 -0.29 -2.83 -2.50
CA ALA A 278 0.07 -3.59 -3.70
C ALA A 278 -1.14 -4.20 -4.41
N ALA A 279 -2.15 -4.65 -3.66
CA ALA A 279 -3.41 -5.15 -4.19
C ALA A 279 -4.17 -4.09 -4.99
N GLU A 280 -4.31 -2.89 -4.43
CA GLU A 280 -5.00 -1.76 -5.07
C GLU A 280 -4.25 -1.24 -6.30
N MET A 281 -2.92 -1.33 -6.32
CA MET A 281 -2.11 -1.04 -7.50
C MET A 281 -2.40 -2.01 -8.66
N LEU A 282 -2.65 -3.29 -8.35
CA LEU A 282 -2.87 -4.31 -9.37
C LEU A 282 -4.26 -4.22 -10.00
N VAL A 283 -5.28 -4.00 -9.19
CA VAL A 283 -6.68 -4.05 -9.63
C VAL A 283 -7.21 -2.68 -10.08
N GLY A 284 -6.70 -1.61 -9.47
CA GLY A 284 -7.07 -0.23 -9.77
C GLY A 284 -8.50 0.15 -9.33
N GLY A 285 -8.88 1.39 -9.67
CA GLY A 285 -10.21 1.94 -9.42
C GLY A 285 -10.30 2.81 -8.16
N THR A 286 -10.07 2.24 -6.98
CA THR A 286 -10.16 2.98 -5.70
C THR A 286 -9.13 2.50 -4.69
N GLY A 287 -8.72 3.39 -3.79
CA GLY A 287 -7.74 3.15 -2.74
C GLY A 287 -6.45 3.93 -2.94
N ILE A 288 -5.67 4.05 -1.86
CA ILE A 288 -4.41 4.78 -1.87
C ILE A 288 -3.36 4.11 -2.77
N GLY A 289 -3.39 2.78 -2.92
CA GLY A 289 -2.50 2.08 -3.84
C GLY A 289 -2.80 2.43 -5.30
N TYR A 290 -4.08 2.60 -5.65
CA TYR A 290 -4.47 3.07 -6.97
C TYR A 290 -3.97 4.50 -7.22
N VAL A 291 -4.04 5.40 -6.24
CA VAL A 291 -3.50 6.77 -6.36
C VAL A 291 -2.01 6.74 -6.69
N VAL A 292 -1.21 5.96 -5.96
CA VAL A 292 0.24 5.83 -6.23
C VAL A 292 0.48 5.39 -7.66
N TRP A 293 -0.26 4.37 -8.12
CA TRP A 293 -0.12 3.85 -9.49
C TRP A 293 -0.59 4.85 -10.56
N ASN A 294 -1.68 5.57 -10.31
CA ASN A 294 -2.23 6.56 -11.22
C ASN A 294 -1.31 7.78 -11.38
N GLU A 295 -0.78 8.30 -10.27
CA GLU A 295 0.15 9.44 -10.30
C GLU A 295 1.50 9.05 -10.91
N TRP A 296 1.94 7.80 -10.74
CA TRP A 296 3.11 7.27 -11.44
C TRP A 296 2.90 7.24 -12.96
N ASN A 297 1.77 6.72 -13.44
CA ASN A 297 1.43 6.71 -14.87
C ASN A 297 1.23 8.13 -15.44
N GLY A 298 0.73 9.06 -14.62
CA GLY A 298 0.58 10.47 -14.96
C GLY A 298 1.86 11.29 -14.85
N LEU A 299 3.00 10.69 -14.44
CA LEU A 299 4.28 11.34 -14.18
C LEU A 299 4.21 12.49 -13.14
N ARG A 300 3.20 12.48 -12.27
CA ARG A 300 3.00 13.46 -11.19
C ARG A 300 3.66 12.96 -9.91
N LEU A 301 4.99 12.92 -9.95
CA LEU A 301 5.81 12.32 -8.90
C LEU A 301 5.68 13.06 -7.56
N ASP A 302 5.32 14.35 -7.59
CA ASP A 302 5.01 15.17 -6.43
C ASP A 302 3.83 14.59 -5.64
N ARG A 303 2.71 14.32 -6.31
CA ARG A 303 1.54 13.67 -5.71
C ARG A 303 1.81 12.25 -5.29
N MET A 304 2.59 11.50 -6.08
CA MET A 304 3.00 10.14 -5.75
C MET A 304 3.78 10.09 -4.42
N ILE A 305 4.74 11.00 -4.23
CA ILE A 305 5.53 11.08 -2.99
C ILE A 305 4.65 11.46 -1.80
N VAL A 306 3.73 12.42 -1.98
CA VAL A 306 2.73 12.75 -0.94
C VAL A 306 1.91 11.51 -0.58
N ALA A 307 1.46 10.71 -1.54
CA ALA A 307 0.70 9.49 -1.28
C ALA A 307 1.51 8.48 -0.46
N ILE A 308 2.79 8.28 -0.80
CA ILE A 308 3.72 7.41 -0.06
C ILE A 308 3.91 7.91 1.38
N LEU A 309 4.04 9.23 1.60
CA LEU A 309 4.13 9.80 2.95
C LEU A 309 2.87 9.53 3.76
N PHE A 310 1.69 9.71 3.18
CA PHE A 310 0.41 9.39 3.83
C PHE A 310 0.31 7.90 4.18
N ILE A 311 0.75 7.00 3.30
CA ILE A 311 0.81 5.56 3.57
C ILE A 311 1.69 5.26 4.78
N GLY A 312 2.87 5.90 4.86
CA GLY A 312 3.80 5.74 5.97
C GLY A 312 3.23 6.25 7.30
N VAL A 313 2.61 7.43 7.29
CA VAL A 313 1.98 8.02 8.48
C VAL A 313 0.84 7.14 8.98
N VAL A 314 -0.04 6.68 8.10
CA VAL A 314 -1.16 5.81 8.49
C VAL A 314 -0.66 4.46 9.00
N GLY A 315 0.33 3.85 8.34
CA GLY A 315 0.96 2.62 8.83
C GLY A 315 1.56 2.79 10.24
N MET A 316 2.23 3.91 10.49
CA MET A 316 2.75 4.25 11.83
C MET A 316 1.63 4.42 12.86
N LEU A 317 0.52 5.07 12.49
CA LEU A 317 -0.63 5.24 13.37
C LEU A 317 -1.30 3.90 13.71
N LEU A 318 -1.46 3.01 12.72
CA LEU A 318 -1.99 1.66 12.92
C LEU A 318 -1.09 0.85 13.87
N ASP A 319 0.23 0.85 13.65
CA ASP A 319 1.17 0.18 14.55
C ASP A 319 1.15 0.76 15.97
N ALA A 320 1.12 2.09 16.09
CA ALA A 320 1.05 2.77 17.38
C ALA A 320 -0.26 2.50 18.13
N ALA A 321 -1.39 2.28 17.42
CA ALA A 321 -2.66 1.89 18.03
C ALA A 321 -2.55 0.49 18.65
N PHE A 322 -1.99 -0.48 17.92
CA PHE A 322 -1.76 -1.84 18.44
C PHE A 322 -0.70 -1.86 19.55
N ALA A 323 0.32 -1.03 19.48
CA ALA A 323 1.31 -0.90 20.56
C ALA A 323 0.70 -0.34 21.86
N ARG A 324 -0.32 0.52 21.77
CA ARG A 324 -1.09 0.96 22.94
C ARG A 324 -1.98 -0.15 23.47
N LEU A 325 -2.67 -0.88 22.58
CA LEU A 325 -3.49 -2.04 22.96
C LEU A 325 -2.67 -3.12 23.67
N GLN A 326 -1.47 -3.41 23.15
CA GLN A 326 -0.55 -4.38 23.74
C GLN A 326 -0.13 -3.97 25.16
N ARG A 327 0.18 -2.69 25.39
CA ARG A 327 0.52 -2.18 26.72
C ARG A 327 -0.65 -2.23 27.70
N ALA A 328 -1.87 -2.03 27.24
CA ALA A 328 -3.05 -2.11 28.09
C ALA A 328 -3.34 -3.54 28.58
N VAL A 329 -2.94 -4.55 27.80
CA VAL A 329 -3.20 -5.97 28.09
C VAL A 329 -1.99 -6.69 28.68
N ALA A 330 -0.78 -6.18 28.46
CA ALA A 330 0.43 -6.65 29.14
C ALA A 330 0.33 -6.31 30.64
N TYR A 331 -0.06 -7.29 31.45
CA TYR A 331 -0.03 -7.19 32.90
C TYR A 331 1.42 -6.99 33.35
N SER A 332 1.73 -5.86 33.99
CA SER A 332 2.99 -5.66 34.67
C SER A 332 2.96 -6.43 35.99
N GLU A 333 3.75 -7.49 36.10
CA GLU A 333 4.15 -8.03 37.40
C GLU A 333 4.96 -6.99 38.20
#